data_AF-A0A3P8F6A7-F1
#
_entry.id   AF-A0A3P8F6A7-F1
#
_cell.length_a   1.000
_cell.length_b   1.000
_cell.length_c   1.000
_cell.angle_alpha   90.00
_cell.angle_beta   90.00
_cell.angle_gamma   90.00
#
_symmetry.space_group_name_H-M   'P 1'
#
loop_
_entity.id
_entity.type
_entity.pdbx_description
1 polymer ?
#
loop_
_entity_poly.entity_id
_entity_poly.type
_entity_poly.pdbx_seq_one_letter_code
_entity_poly.pdbx_strand_id
1 'polypeptide(L)'
;METIRLGGTTEPPNESGCDFLGSLFGSAGALDHGQRVILPVSVDGFYLALLGVSTAICSLTMEFAIEQLQQWHIATYRWVDEIESNHNHHVYTFIVWTGYAIVLVTSSAIFAHYVSPPTIGEPSVEQDPLASTLGSGIPEMKTILRGFILKEYLSFRTLISKMIGLTLSLGSGLPLGKEGPFVHVASALASQLSRFMTRVEGAYENESRSHELLAAGCAVGVACTFSTPIGGVLFSIEVTSAYFAVRNYWRGFFAAICAATTFRMVRLIFKASEGQIFLTACFTGTVS
;
A
#
# COMPACT_ATOMS: atom_id res chain seq x y z
N MET A 1 -38.39 -40.52 -13.86
CA MET A 1 -39.14 -39.28 -13.52
C MET A 1 -38.26 -38.54 -12.54
N GLU A 2 -37.65 -37.39 -12.83
CA GLU A 2 -37.79 -36.44 -13.93
C GLU A 2 -36.52 -35.58 -13.93
N THR A 3 -35.93 -35.39 -15.09
CA THR A 3 -34.71 -34.62 -15.35
C THR A 3 -35.13 -33.18 -15.63
N ILE A 4 -34.75 -32.21 -14.79
CA ILE A 4 -35.00 -30.79 -15.07
C ILE A 4 -33.74 -30.20 -15.71
N ARG A 5 -33.81 -30.04 -17.04
CA ARG A 5 -32.98 -29.10 -17.81
C ARG A 5 -33.47 -27.68 -17.54
N LEU A 6 -32.58 -26.78 -17.14
CA LEU A 6 -32.76 -25.35 -17.35
C LEU A 6 -31.60 -24.87 -18.22
N GLY A 7 -31.91 -24.62 -19.50
CA GLY A 7 -31.06 -23.90 -20.40
C GLY A 7 -31.18 -22.41 -20.12
N GLY A 8 -30.05 -21.77 -19.86
CA GLY A 8 -29.87 -20.33 -19.92
C GLY A 8 -28.65 -20.06 -20.78
N THR A 9 -28.88 -19.55 -21.99
CA THR A 9 -27.85 -19.10 -22.92
C THR A 9 -27.20 -17.85 -22.35
N THR A 10 -25.98 -17.97 -21.82
CA THR A 10 -25.12 -16.81 -21.54
C THR A 10 -24.43 -16.42 -22.83
N GLU A 11 -24.81 -15.26 -23.38
CA GLU A 11 -24.09 -14.58 -24.46
C GLU A 11 -22.60 -14.41 -24.09
N PRO A 12 -21.66 -14.56 -25.03
CA PRO A 12 -20.25 -14.31 -24.75
C PRO A 12 -20.01 -12.82 -24.49
N PRO A 13 -19.11 -12.47 -23.56
CA PRO A 13 -18.80 -11.07 -23.24
C PRO A 13 -18.18 -10.35 -24.45
N ASN A 14 -18.59 -9.10 -24.61
CA ASN A 14 -18.25 -8.14 -25.65
C ASN A 14 -16.73 -8.06 -25.91
N GLU A 15 -16.29 -8.41 -27.13
CA GLU A 15 -14.89 -8.55 -27.57
C GLU A 15 -14.14 -7.22 -27.78
N SER A 16 -14.66 -6.08 -27.30
CA SER A 16 -14.09 -4.76 -27.63
C SER A 16 -12.79 -4.39 -26.90
N GLY A 17 -12.37 -5.14 -25.87
CA GLY A 17 -11.12 -4.90 -25.13
C GLY A 17 -9.88 -5.54 -25.75
N CYS A 18 -10.06 -6.62 -26.52
CA CYS A 18 -8.95 -7.31 -27.21
C CYS A 18 -8.40 -6.49 -28.38
N ASP A 19 -9.19 -5.59 -28.94
CA ASP A 19 -8.84 -4.86 -30.17
C ASP A 19 -7.78 -3.77 -29.94
N PHE A 20 -7.74 -3.17 -28.74
CA PHE A 20 -6.76 -2.11 -28.45
C PHE A 20 -5.33 -2.68 -28.30
N LEU A 21 -5.19 -3.86 -27.67
CA LEU A 21 -3.90 -4.55 -27.56
C LEU A 21 -3.55 -5.36 -28.82
N GLY A 22 -4.54 -5.79 -29.61
CA GLY A 22 -4.36 -6.37 -30.94
C GLY A 22 -3.79 -5.39 -31.98
N SER A 23 -4.01 -4.08 -31.80
CA SER A 23 -3.39 -3.07 -32.67
C SER A 23 -1.91 -2.79 -32.39
N LEU A 24 -1.42 -3.13 -31.19
CA LEU A 24 -0.02 -2.95 -30.78
C LEU A 24 0.86 -4.15 -31.18
N PHE A 25 0.26 -5.34 -31.31
CA PHE A 25 0.91 -6.56 -31.80
C PHE A 25 0.18 -7.05 -33.05
N GLY A 26 0.67 -6.61 -34.21
CA GLY A 26 -0.03 -6.70 -35.49
C GLY A 26 -0.61 -8.06 -35.90
N SER A 27 -1.69 -7.92 -36.70
CA SER A 27 -2.33 -8.89 -37.59
C SER A 27 -2.89 -10.17 -36.97
N ALA A 28 -4.21 -10.16 -36.78
CA ALA A 28 -5.04 -11.33 -36.55
C ALA A 28 -4.80 -12.41 -37.62
N GLY A 29 -4.21 -13.52 -37.19
CA GLY A 29 -4.07 -14.75 -37.96
C GLY A 29 -3.80 -15.92 -37.01
N ALA A 30 -4.85 -16.66 -36.66
CA ALA A 30 -4.82 -17.96 -35.99
C ALA A 30 -3.83 -18.09 -34.80
N LEU A 31 -4.24 -17.58 -33.63
CA LEU A 31 -3.51 -17.83 -32.38
C LEU A 31 -3.70 -19.28 -31.91
N ASP A 32 -2.58 -19.99 -31.75
CA ASP A 32 -2.45 -21.35 -31.23
C ASP A 32 -3.10 -21.50 -29.83
N HIS A 33 -3.49 -22.73 -29.46
CA HIS A 33 -4.12 -23.02 -28.16
C HIS A 33 -3.24 -22.55 -26.99
N GLY A 34 -1.90 -22.61 -27.14
CA GLY A 34 -0.96 -22.06 -26.15
C GLY A 34 -1.11 -20.56 -25.97
N GLN A 35 -1.32 -19.80 -27.06
CA GLN A 35 -1.34 -18.33 -27.01
C GLN A 35 -2.63 -17.78 -26.38
N ARG A 36 -3.76 -18.50 -26.45
CA ARG A 36 -4.99 -18.15 -25.72
C ARG A 36 -4.89 -18.36 -24.20
N VAL A 37 -4.03 -19.28 -23.75
CA VAL A 37 -3.80 -19.53 -22.32
C VAL A 37 -2.74 -18.58 -21.76
N ILE A 38 -1.73 -18.23 -22.56
CA ILE A 38 -0.60 -17.38 -22.14
C ILE A 38 -0.97 -15.89 -22.08
N LEU A 39 -1.81 -15.39 -23.00
CA LEU A 39 -2.22 -13.98 -23.01
C LEU A 39 -2.87 -13.50 -21.69
N PRO A 40 -3.91 -14.16 -21.15
CA PRO A 40 -4.55 -13.71 -19.92
C PRO A 40 -3.62 -13.83 -18.69
N VAL A 41 -2.73 -14.83 -18.66
CA VAL A 41 -1.71 -14.99 -17.61
C VAL A 41 -0.66 -13.88 -17.66
N SER A 42 -0.27 -13.44 -18.86
CA SER A 42 0.70 -12.36 -19.07
C SER A 42 0.12 -10.99 -18.66
N VAL A 43 -1.14 -10.73 -19.02
CA VAL A 43 -1.85 -9.49 -18.66
C VAL A 43 -2.07 -9.38 -17.14
N ASP A 44 -2.49 -10.48 -16.50
CA ASP A 44 -2.59 -10.56 -15.03
C ASP A 44 -1.24 -10.31 -14.33
N GLY A 45 -0.15 -10.80 -14.91
CA GLY A 45 1.21 -10.57 -14.41
C GLY A 45 1.62 -9.10 -14.47
N PHE A 46 1.31 -8.40 -15.57
CA PHE A 46 1.59 -6.97 -15.72
C PHE A 46 0.88 -6.13 -14.64
N TYR A 47 -0.38 -6.43 -14.35
CA TYR A 47 -1.15 -5.75 -13.32
C TYR A 47 -0.64 -5.98 -11.91
N LEU A 48 -0.18 -7.20 -11.62
CA LEU A 48 0.48 -7.53 -10.35
C LEU A 48 1.82 -6.82 -10.21
N ALA A 49 2.59 -6.69 -11.29
CA ALA A 49 3.82 -5.91 -11.29
C ALA A 49 3.55 -4.42 -11.04
N LEU A 50 2.52 -3.85 -11.69
CA LEU A 50 2.11 -2.46 -11.48
C LEU A 50 1.66 -2.21 -10.03
N LEU A 51 0.94 -3.16 -9.42
CA LEU A 51 0.60 -3.11 -7.99
C LEU A 51 1.85 -3.11 -7.11
N GLY A 52 2.82 -3.99 -7.41
CA GLY A 52 4.08 -4.07 -6.68
C GLY A 52 4.90 -2.77 -6.75
N VAL A 53 5.03 -2.21 -7.96
CA VAL A 53 5.77 -0.95 -8.19
C VAL A 53 5.08 0.22 -7.51
N SER A 54 3.76 0.37 -7.66
CA SER A 54 3.01 1.47 -7.02
C SER A 54 3.08 1.41 -5.49
N THR A 55 2.93 0.21 -4.91
CA THR A 55 3.05 0.04 -3.45
C THR A 55 4.47 0.34 -2.96
N ALA A 56 5.50 -0.07 -3.71
CA ALA A 56 6.90 0.24 -3.38
C ALA A 56 7.17 1.75 -3.41
N ILE A 57 6.69 2.45 -4.44
CA ILE A 57 6.82 3.92 -4.53
C ILE A 57 6.12 4.59 -3.34
N CYS A 58 4.89 4.19 -3.02
CA CYS A 58 4.18 4.72 -1.85
C CYS A 58 4.94 4.49 -0.54
N SER A 59 5.53 3.29 -0.34
CA SER A 59 6.37 2.99 0.83
C SER A 59 7.56 3.93 0.92
N LEU A 60 8.25 4.15 -0.20
CA LEU A 60 9.46 4.98 -0.24
C LEU A 60 9.15 6.44 0.04
N THR A 61 8.07 6.97 -0.52
CA THR A 61 7.63 8.34 -0.23
C THR A 61 7.32 8.52 1.25
N MET A 62 6.66 7.53 1.86
CA MET A 62 6.34 7.56 3.28
C MET A 62 7.59 7.50 4.16
N GLU A 63 8.53 6.60 3.86
CA GLU A 63 9.78 6.47 4.60
C GLU A 63 10.64 7.72 4.47
N PHE A 64 10.76 8.29 3.26
CA PHE A 64 11.45 9.56 3.06
C PHE A 64 10.82 10.69 3.89
N ALA A 65 9.49 10.79 3.93
CA ALA A 65 8.81 11.81 4.73
C ALA A 65 9.04 11.61 6.24
N ILE A 66 9.05 10.37 6.73
CA ILE A 66 9.36 10.04 8.14
C ILE A 66 10.80 10.43 8.47
N GLU A 67 11.76 10.08 7.61
CA GLU A 67 13.17 10.41 7.79
C GLU A 67 13.39 11.92 7.85
N GLN A 68 12.75 12.68 6.95
CA GLN A 68 12.81 14.14 6.99
C GLN A 68 12.25 14.68 8.31
N LEU A 69 11.08 14.24 8.76
CA LEU A 69 10.49 14.69 10.04
C LEU A 69 11.40 14.38 11.23
N GLN A 70 12.01 13.20 11.27
CA GLN A 70 12.95 12.83 12.34
C GLN A 70 14.24 13.65 12.30
N GLN A 71 14.75 13.96 11.11
CA GLN A 71 15.89 14.87 10.96
C GLN A 71 15.54 16.28 11.46
N TRP A 72 14.34 16.80 11.13
CA TRP A 72 13.85 18.07 11.65
C TRP A 72 13.72 18.05 13.18
N HIS A 73 13.26 16.95 13.77
CA HIS A 73 13.19 16.79 15.23
C HIS A 73 14.58 16.95 15.88
N ILE A 74 15.57 16.21 15.37
CA ILE A 74 16.94 16.23 15.90
C ILE A 74 17.61 17.60 15.63
N ALA A 75 17.38 18.20 14.47
CA ALA A 75 17.89 19.54 14.14
C ALA A 75 17.34 20.60 15.09
N THR A 76 16.04 20.55 15.40
CA THR A 76 15.40 21.47 16.35
C THR A 76 15.98 21.31 17.76
N TYR A 77 16.20 20.07 18.20
CA TYR A 77 16.86 19.78 19.47
C TYR A 77 18.26 20.42 19.54
N ARG A 78 19.09 20.21 18.51
CA ARG A 78 20.47 20.73 18.47
C ARG A 78 20.51 22.25 18.43
N TRP A 79 19.60 22.86 17.68
CA TRP A 79 19.50 24.31 17.59
C TRP A 79 19.18 24.96 18.95
N VAL A 80 18.30 24.34 19.73
CA VAL A 80 17.96 24.83 21.08
C VAL A 80 19.12 24.63 22.07
N ASP A 81 19.81 23.49 21.98
CA ASP A 81 20.98 23.17 22.82
C ASP A 81 22.16 24.12 22.58
N GLU A 82 22.29 24.67 21.37
CA GLU A 82 23.36 25.61 21.02
C GLU A 82 23.06 27.07 21.43
N ILE A 83 21.78 27.47 21.44
CA ILE A 83 21.36 28.84 21.77
C ILE A 83 21.38 29.11 23.26
N GLU A 84 20.93 28.16 24.06
CA GLU A 84 20.88 28.32 25.49
C GLU A 84 22.26 27.87 26.04
N SER A 85 23.04 28.76 26.69
CA SER A 85 24.27 28.42 27.43
C SER A 85 24.20 28.62 28.99
N ASN A 86 23.04 29.00 29.53
CA ASN A 86 22.70 29.12 30.97
C ASN A 86 22.43 27.83 31.82
N HIS A 87 22.39 27.97 33.15
CA HIS A 87 22.17 26.87 34.12
C HIS A 87 20.91 25.97 33.97
N ASN A 88 19.96 26.27 33.07
CA ASN A 88 18.66 25.56 32.96
C ASN A 88 18.45 24.75 31.66
N HIS A 89 19.51 24.40 30.92
CA HIS A 89 19.43 23.67 29.64
C HIS A 89 18.55 22.45 29.62
N HIS A 90 18.66 21.63 30.66
CA HIS A 90 17.95 20.36 30.73
C HIS A 90 16.42 20.54 30.66
N VAL A 91 15.89 21.64 31.20
CA VAL A 91 14.43 21.88 31.22
C VAL A 91 13.93 22.30 29.85
N TYR A 92 14.59 23.26 29.20
CA TYR A 92 14.19 23.73 27.87
C TYR A 92 14.32 22.65 26.81
N THR A 93 15.44 21.93 26.83
CA THR A 93 15.69 20.80 25.93
C THR A 93 14.64 19.69 26.10
N PHE A 94 14.23 19.40 27.34
CA PHE A 94 13.15 18.44 27.60
C PHE A 94 11.78 18.92 27.10
N ILE A 95 11.45 20.21 27.28
CA ILE A 95 10.20 20.80 26.80
C ILE A 95 10.12 20.76 25.28
N VAL A 96 11.21 21.07 24.57
CA VAL A 96 11.24 21.06 23.10
C VAL A 96 11.13 19.64 22.56
N TRP A 97 11.86 18.69 23.14
CA TRP A 97 11.81 17.28 22.76
C TRP A 97 10.39 16.70 22.91
N THR A 98 9.77 16.92 24.07
CA THR A 98 8.41 16.41 24.34
C THR A 98 7.34 17.20 23.59
N GLY A 99 7.49 18.52 23.46
CA GLY A 99 6.57 19.39 22.74
C GLY A 99 6.48 19.06 21.26
N TYR A 100 7.61 18.78 20.61
CA TYR A 100 7.63 18.36 19.20
C TYR A 100 6.81 17.08 18.97
N ALA A 101 7.01 16.07 19.83
CA ALA A 101 6.25 14.81 19.75
C ALA A 101 4.75 15.03 19.96
N ILE A 102 4.35 15.85 20.95
CA ILE A 102 2.93 16.14 21.22
C ILE A 102 2.29 16.87 20.04
N VAL A 103 2.95 17.85 19.44
CA VAL A 103 2.42 18.60 18.29
C VAL A 103 2.21 17.70 17.07
N LEU A 104 3.15 16.82 16.77
CA LEU A 104 3.01 15.88 15.65
C LEU A 104 1.92 14.83 15.88
N VAL A 105 1.81 14.30 17.10
CA VAL A 105 0.78 13.28 17.41
C VAL A 105 -0.61 13.91 17.43
N THR A 106 -0.76 15.09 18.01
CA THR A 106 -2.04 15.81 18.01
C THR A 106 -2.46 16.23 16.61
N SER A 107 -1.54 16.73 15.78
CA SER A 107 -1.85 17.02 14.37
C SER A 107 -2.23 15.77 13.56
N SER A 108 -1.59 14.62 13.81
CA SER A 108 -2.00 13.32 13.24
C SER A 108 -3.42 12.93 13.64
N ALA A 109 -3.75 13.02 14.94
CA ALA A 109 -5.07 12.70 15.46
C ALA A 109 -6.16 13.63 14.90
N ILE A 110 -5.87 14.94 14.84
CA ILE A 110 -6.75 15.94 14.25
C ILE A 110 -7.00 15.64 12.77
N PHE A 111 -5.95 15.29 12.02
CA PHE A 111 -6.08 14.94 10.61
C PHE A 111 -6.92 13.68 10.40
N ALA A 112 -6.74 12.65 11.23
CA ALA A 112 -7.58 11.46 11.21
C ALA A 112 -9.06 11.81 11.46
N HIS A 113 -9.34 12.68 12.44
CA HIS A 113 -10.70 13.15 12.73
C HIS A 113 -11.36 13.93 11.59
N TYR A 114 -10.61 14.71 10.82
CA TYR A 114 -11.17 15.50 9.71
C TYR A 114 -11.53 14.65 8.47
N VAL A 115 -10.81 13.55 8.22
CA VAL A 115 -11.01 12.76 6.98
C VAL A 115 -12.19 11.79 7.10
N SER A 116 -12.46 11.27 8.28
CA SER A 116 -13.64 10.47 8.63
C SER A 116 -14.62 11.31 9.48
N PRO A 117 -15.41 12.21 8.87
CA PRO A 117 -16.49 12.85 9.60
C PRO A 117 -17.43 11.77 10.14
N PRO A 118 -17.98 11.92 11.36
CA PRO A 118 -18.91 10.96 11.90
C PRO A 118 -20.13 10.86 10.97
N THR A 119 -20.27 9.72 10.28
CA THR A 119 -21.48 9.44 9.52
C THR A 119 -22.63 9.30 10.52
N ILE A 120 -23.45 10.35 10.62
CA ILE A 120 -24.74 10.32 11.30
C ILE A 120 -25.64 9.42 10.44
N GLY A 121 -25.65 8.11 10.70
CA GLY A 121 -26.39 7.15 9.87
C GLY A 121 -26.55 5.78 10.53
N GLU A 122 -27.80 5.52 10.94
CA GLU A 122 -28.45 4.29 11.44
C GLU A 122 -27.87 3.49 12.63
N PRO A 123 -28.74 3.02 13.57
CA PRO A 123 -28.35 2.49 14.87
C PRO A 123 -28.19 0.95 14.90
N SER A 124 -27.97 0.30 13.77
CA SER A 124 -28.01 -1.17 13.67
C SER A 124 -26.64 -1.86 13.69
N VAL A 125 -25.54 -1.11 13.56
CA VAL A 125 -24.18 -1.62 13.79
C VAL A 125 -23.41 -0.50 14.49
N GLU A 126 -22.89 -0.75 15.70
CA GLU A 126 -21.93 0.11 16.40
C GLU A 126 -20.63 0.14 15.60
N GLN A 127 -20.64 0.90 14.51
CA GLN A 127 -19.52 1.05 13.60
C GLN A 127 -19.02 2.47 13.77
N ASP A 128 -18.07 2.62 14.70
CA ASP A 128 -17.44 3.91 14.92
C ASP A 128 -16.85 4.40 13.59
N PRO A 129 -17.27 5.57 13.06
CA PRO A 129 -16.72 6.11 11.82
C PRO A 129 -15.20 6.30 11.89
N LEU A 130 -14.70 6.45 13.12
CA LEU A 130 -13.29 6.52 13.49
C LEU A 130 -12.53 5.18 13.37
N ALA A 131 -13.22 4.03 13.47
CA ALA A 131 -12.61 2.70 13.41
C ALA A 131 -12.10 2.32 12.00
N SER A 132 -12.62 2.97 10.95
CA SER A 132 -12.13 2.76 9.59
C SER A 132 -10.69 3.27 9.38
N THR A 133 -10.30 4.27 10.18
CA THR A 133 -9.08 5.06 10.00
C THR A 133 -8.06 4.82 11.12
N LEU A 134 -8.53 4.49 12.33
CA LEU A 134 -7.67 4.07 13.43
C LEU A 134 -7.36 2.57 13.42
N GLY A 135 -6.20 2.23 13.98
CA GLY A 135 -5.81 0.85 14.21
C GLY A 135 -4.93 0.25 13.10
N SER A 136 -4.54 -0.99 13.35
CA SER A 136 -3.58 -1.75 12.54
C SER A 136 -4.10 -2.02 11.13
N GLY A 137 -5.40 -2.24 10.94
CA GLY A 137 -5.96 -2.51 9.63
C GLY A 137 -5.91 -3.97 9.18
N ILE A 138 -5.07 -4.81 9.81
CA ILE A 138 -5.00 -6.26 9.60
C ILE A 138 -6.29 -6.99 10.03
N PRO A 139 -6.85 -6.78 11.24
CA PRO A 139 -8.04 -7.54 11.65
C PRO A 139 -9.26 -7.23 10.77
N GLU A 140 -9.40 -5.99 10.30
CA GLU A 140 -10.46 -5.58 9.38
C GLU A 140 -10.23 -6.17 7.99
N MET A 141 -8.98 -6.22 7.52
CA MET A 141 -8.63 -6.88 6.26
C MET A 141 -8.97 -8.38 6.30
N LYS A 142 -8.69 -9.04 7.43
CA LYS A 142 -9.06 -10.43 7.67
C LYS A 142 -10.57 -10.66 7.57
N THR A 143 -11.35 -9.71 8.05
CA THR A 143 -12.81 -9.74 7.99
C THR A 143 -13.32 -9.55 6.56
N ILE A 144 -12.70 -8.64 5.79
CA ILE A 144 -13.02 -8.42 4.37
C ILE A 144 -12.70 -9.66 3.53
N LEU A 145 -11.52 -10.24 3.70
CA LEU A 145 -11.11 -11.43 2.96
C LEU A 145 -11.97 -12.66 3.28
N ARG A 146 -12.62 -12.69 4.44
CA ARG A 146 -13.63 -13.70 4.82
C ARG A 146 -15.02 -13.48 4.20
N GLY A 147 -15.23 -12.38 3.47
CA GLY A 147 -16.48 -12.08 2.76
C GLY A 147 -17.35 -11.01 3.42
N PHE A 148 -16.92 -10.38 4.51
CA PHE A 148 -17.65 -9.26 5.11
C PHE A 148 -17.21 -7.95 4.46
N ILE A 149 -18.03 -7.41 3.55
CA ILE A 149 -17.71 -6.18 2.83
C ILE A 149 -17.97 -4.96 3.75
N LEU A 150 -16.90 -4.36 4.26
CA LEU A 150 -16.98 -3.05 4.90
C LEU A 150 -17.03 -1.97 3.81
N LYS A 151 -18.21 -1.35 3.65
CA LYS A 151 -18.39 -0.18 2.77
C LYS A 151 -17.45 0.94 3.26
N GLU A 152 -16.83 1.65 2.31
CA GLU A 152 -15.93 2.80 2.55
C GLU A 152 -14.54 2.52 3.16
N TYR A 153 -14.26 1.32 3.66
CA TYR A 153 -12.97 1.00 4.28
C TYR A 153 -11.78 1.06 3.29
N LEU A 154 -11.99 0.60 2.05
CA LEU A 154 -11.01 0.60 0.96
C LEU A 154 -11.06 1.89 0.09
N SER A 155 -11.58 2.99 0.63
CA SER A 155 -11.71 4.25 -0.10
C SER A 155 -10.34 4.93 -0.32
N PHE A 156 -10.20 5.68 -1.42
CA PHE A 156 -8.98 6.45 -1.66
C PHE A 156 -8.74 7.54 -0.59
N ARG A 157 -9.84 8.06 0.00
CA ARG A 157 -9.77 9.02 1.10
C ARG A 157 -9.15 8.42 2.36
N THR A 158 -9.54 7.19 2.72
CA THR A 158 -9.00 6.50 3.91
C THR A 158 -7.52 6.18 3.72
N LEU A 159 -7.12 5.79 2.50
CA LEU A 159 -5.71 5.59 2.16
C LEU A 159 -4.86 6.84 2.42
N ILE A 160 -5.25 8.01 1.90
CA ILE A 160 -4.49 9.25 2.09
C ILE A 160 -4.44 9.62 3.58
N SER A 161 -5.56 9.49 4.29
CA SER A 161 -5.58 9.77 5.73
C SER A 161 -4.61 8.91 6.52
N LYS A 162 -4.58 7.60 6.22
CA LYS A 162 -3.72 6.65 6.92
C LYS A 162 -2.24 6.93 6.62
N MET A 163 -1.90 7.20 5.36
CA MET A 163 -0.53 7.52 4.96
C MET A 163 0.01 8.74 5.71
N ILE A 164 -0.74 9.84 5.75
CA ILE A 164 -0.30 11.08 6.42
C ILE A 164 -0.29 10.90 7.94
N GLY A 165 -1.34 10.31 8.52
CA GLY A 165 -1.42 10.08 9.96
C GLY A 165 -0.27 9.21 10.47
N LEU A 166 0.05 8.12 9.76
CA LEU A 166 1.19 7.27 10.10
C LEU A 166 2.53 7.99 9.93
N THR A 167 2.69 8.79 8.88
CA THR A 167 3.93 9.56 8.64
C THR A 167 4.18 10.52 9.79
N LEU A 168 3.14 11.25 10.24
CA LEU A 168 3.23 12.17 11.37
C LEU A 168 3.47 11.44 12.70
N SER A 169 2.78 10.32 12.95
CA SER A 169 2.96 9.52 14.16
C SER A 169 4.35 8.89 14.25
N LEU A 170 4.90 8.36 13.17
CA LEU A 170 6.26 7.78 13.15
C LEU A 170 7.35 8.86 13.12
N GLY A 171 7.07 10.00 12.48
CA GLY A 171 7.93 11.18 12.50
C GLY A 171 8.11 11.76 13.91
N SER A 172 7.14 11.58 14.80
CA SER A 172 7.22 12.01 16.21
C SER A 172 8.24 11.24 17.07
N GLY A 173 8.73 10.09 16.58
CA GLY A 173 9.68 9.24 17.31
C GLY A 173 9.03 8.28 18.33
N LEU A 174 7.70 8.15 18.31
CA LEU A 174 7.02 7.12 19.12
C LEU A 174 7.40 5.71 18.67
N PRO A 175 7.46 4.73 19.60
CA PRO A 175 7.77 3.33 19.29
C PRO A 175 6.56 2.62 18.66
N LEU A 176 6.17 3.06 17.47
CA LEU A 176 5.07 2.51 16.69
C LEU A 176 5.61 1.79 15.45
N GLY A 177 4.88 0.79 14.96
CA GLY A 177 5.21 0.08 13.73
C GLY A 177 4.35 0.53 12.55
N LYS A 178 4.96 0.76 11.39
CA LYS A 178 4.23 1.00 10.12
C LYS A 178 3.61 -0.26 9.53
N GLU A 179 4.02 -1.42 10.03
CA GLU A 179 3.77 -2.73 9.42
C GLU A 179 2.29 -3.03 9.18
N GLY A 180 1.49 -3.08 10.24
CA GLY A 180 0.06 -3.34 10.14
C GLY A 180 -0.68 -2.37 9.21
N PRO A 181 -0.61 -1.05 9.45
CA PRO A 181 -1.41 -0.11 8.69
C PRO A 181 -0.91 0.07 7.25
N PHE A 182 0.35 -0.28 6.95
CA PHE A 182 0.85 -0.35 5.58
C PHE A 182 0.25 -1.52 4.78
N VAL A 183 -0.04 -2.66 5.41
CA VAL A 183 -0.79 -3.76 4.75
C VAL A 183 -2.15 -3.28 4.27
N HIS A 184 -2.85 -2.50 5.10
CA HIS A 184 -4.12 -1.90 4.71
C HIS A 184 -3.97 -0.93 3.54
N VAL A 185 -2.95 -0.06 3.55
CA VAL A 185 -2.66 0.86 2.44
C VAL A 185 -2.43 0.08 1.14
N ALA A 186 -1.62 -0.98 1.18
CA ALA A 186 -1.34 -1.81 0.01
C ALA A 186 -2.60 -2.47 -0.57
N SER A 187 -3.49 -2.98 0.30
CA SER A 187 -4.78 -3.53 -0.12
C SER A 187 -5.75 -2.46 -0.65
N ALA A 188 -5.72 -1.25 -0.09
CA ALA A 188 -6.49 -0.13 -0.62
C ALA A 188 -5.98 0.30 -2.01
N LEU A 189 -4.65 0.34 -2.23
CA LEU A 189 -4.06 0.53 -3.56
C LEU A 189 -4.51 -0.57 -4.53
N ALA A 190 -4.51 -1.83 -4.10
CA ALA A 190 -5.00 -2.96 -4.88
C ALA A 190 -6.48 -2.79 -5.28
N SER A 191 -7.32 -2.31 -4.36
CA SER A 191 -8.74 -2.03 -4.65
C SER A 191 -8.91 -0.87 -5.64
N GLN A 192 -8.15 0.22 -5.52
CA GLN A 192 -8.21 1.32 -6.48
C GLN A 192 -7.74 0.89 -7.86
N LEU A 193 -6.67 0.08 -7.91
CA LEU A 193 -6.14 -0.48 -9.13
C LEU A 193 -7.15 -1.44 -9.81
N SER A 194 -7.85 -2.27 -9.02
CA SER A 194 -8.95 -3.12 -9.50
C SER A 194 -10.09 -2.30 -10.13
N ARG A 195 -10.50 -1.20 -9.50
CA ARG A 195 -11.54 -0.30 -10.02
C ARG A 195 -11.11 0.38 -11.31
N PHE A 196 -9.85 0.80 -11.39
CA PHE A 196 -9.28 1.36 -12.61
C PHE A 196 -9.30 0.35 -13.76
N MET A 197 -8.90 -0.90 -13.49
CA MET A 197 -8.93 -1.99 -14.49
C MET A 197 -10.35 -2.33 -14.95
N THR A 198 -11.30 -2.39 -14.02
CA THR A 198 -12.71 -2.66 -14.35
C THR A 198 -13.27 -1.60 -15.31
N ARG A 199 -12.84 -0.34 -15.17
CA ARG A 199 -13.25 0.77 -16.04
C ARG A 199 -12.63 0.69 -17.45
N VAL A 200 -11.45 0.12 -17.59
CA VAL A 200 -10.72 0.05 -18.88
C VAL A 200 -11.07 -1.22 -19.67
N GLU A 201 -11.18 -2.37 -19.01
CA GLU A 201 -11.32 -3.67 -19.69
C GLU A 201 -12.55 -4.50 -19.27
N GLY A 202 -13.34 -4.09 -18.27
CA GLY A 202 -14.49 -4.86 -17.76
C GLY A 202 -14.13 -6.21 -17.11
N ALA A 203 -12.86 -6.65 -17.17
CA ALA A 203 -12.41 -7.99 -16.79
C ALA A 203 -12.40 -8.31 -15.28
N TYR A 204 -12.70 -7.34 -14.42
CA TYR A 204 -12.63 -7.44 -12.95
C TYR A 204 -13.99 -7.33 -12.22
N GLU A 205 -15.12 -7.53 -12.92
CA GLU A 205 -16.46 -7.56 -12.28
C GLU A 205 -16.65 -8.70 -11.27
N ASN A 206 -15.85 -9.77 -11.37
CA ASN A 206 -15.97 -10.91 -10.46
C ASN A 206 -15.36 -10.60 -9.08
N GLU A 207 -16.21 -10.71 -8.04
CA GLU A 207 -15.84 -10.56 -6.63
C GLU A 207 -14.67 -11.46 -6.22
N SER A 208 -14.59 -12.67 -6.79
CA SER A 208 -13.48 -13.60 -6.58
C SER A 208 -12.13 -13.04 -7.01
N ARG A 209 -12.04 -12.40 -8.20
CA ARG A 209 -10.79 -11.78 -8.68
C ARG A 209 -10.39 -10.59 -7.83
N SER A 210 -11.36 -9.79 -7.37
CA SER A 210 -11.10 -8.68 -6.45
C SER A 210 -10.49 -9.17 -5.13
N HIS A 211 -11.03 -10.26 -4.56
CA HIS A 211 -10.46 -10.91 -3.37
C HIS A 211 -9.05 -11.44 -3.59
N GLU A 212 -8.77 -12.07 -4.75
CA GLU A 212 -7.41 -12.52 -5.11
C GLU A 212 -6.41 -11.36 -5.16
N LEU A 213 -6.83 -10.22 -5.72
CA LEU A 213 -5.99 -9.03 -5.80
C LEU A 213 -5.78 -8.36 -4.44
N LEU A 214 -6.79 -8.34 -3.57
CA LEU A 214 -6.66 -7.87 -2.18
C LEU A 214 -5.68 -8.75 -1.39
N ALA A 215 -5.73 -10.07 -1.55
CA ALA A 215 -4.78 -11.00 -0.95
C ALA A 215 -3.35 -10.76 -1.47
N ALA A 216 -3.20 -10.52 -2.78
CA ALA A 216 -1.91 -10.14 -3.37
C ALA A 216 -1.41 -8.79 -2.81
N GLY A 217 -2.29 -7.81 -2.65
CA GLY A 217 -1.99 -6.51 -2.03
C GLY A 217 -1.47 -6.67 -0.59
N CYS A 218 -2.08 -7.54 0.21
CA CYS A 218 -1.61 -7.85 1.55
C CYS A 218 -0.18 -8.42 1.53
N ALA A 219 0.09 -9.36 0.62
CA ALA A 219 1.41 -9.97 0.48
C ALA A 219 2.48 -8.95 0.06
N VAL A 220 2.14 -8.10 -0.90
CA VAL A 220 3.00 -7.02 -1.40
C VAL A 220 3.32 -6.00 -0.32
N GLY A 221 2.32 -5.62 0.50
CA GLY A 221 2.51 -4.68 1.60
C GLY A 221 3.57 -5.13 2.59
N VAL A 222 3.45 -6.38 3.07
CA VAL A 222 4.41 -6.99 4.01
C VAL A 222 5.76 -7.25 3.35
N ALA A 223 5.77 -7.68 2.09
CA ALA A 223 7.01 -7.89 1.35
C ALA A 223 7.81 -6.59 1.18
N CYS A 224 7.13 -5.46 0.98
CA CYS A 224 7.75 -4.15 0.86
C CYS A 224 8.31 -3.67 2.20
N THR A 225 7.55 -3.81 3.28
CA THR A 225 7.99 -3.30 4.58
C THR A 225 9.14 -4.10 5.20
N PHE A 226 9.09 -5.43 5.13
CA PHE A 226 10.13 -6.30 5.66
C PHE A 226 11.20 -6.68 4.64
N SER A 227 11.05 -6.28 3.37
CA SER A 227 11.91 -6.72 2.27
C SER A 227 12.01 -8.26 2.14
N THR A 228 10.95 -8.98 2.53
CA THR A 228 10.89 -10.45 2.53
C THR A 228 9.70 -10.95 1.70
N PRO A 229 9.89 -11.32 0.42
CA PRO A 229 8.78 -11.71 -0.44
C PRO A 229 8.11 -13.01 0.02
N ILE A 230 8.89 -13.98 0.53
CA ILE A 230 8.34 -15.25 1.04
C ILE A 230 7.52 -15.01 2.31
N GLY A 231 8.04 -14.21 3.24
CA GLY A 231 7.34 -13.86 4.49
C GLY A 231 6.02 -13.14 4.24
N GLY A 232 6.00 -12.19 3.30
CA GLY A 232 4.78 -11.48 2.92
C GLY A 232 3.69 -12.38 2.34
N VAL A 233 4.06 -13.32 1.46
CA VAL A 233 3.09 -14.27 0.91
C VAL A 233 2.57 -15.23 1.98
N LEU A 234 3.45 -15.76 2.84
CA LEU A 234 3.02 -16.63 3.94
C LEU A 234 2.07 -15.91 4.91
N PHE A 235 2.37 -14.66 5.24
CA PHE A 235 1.48 -13.83 6.05
C PHE A 235 0.11 -13.61 5.36
N SER A 236 0.11 -13.35 4.06
CA SER A 236 -1.14 -13.19 3.31
C SER A 236 -1.98 -14.47 3.32
N ILE A 237 -1.37 -15.66 3.23
CA ILE A 237 -2.08 -16.95 3.35
C ILE A 237 -2.72 -17.09 4.73
N GLU A 238 -1.98 -16.74 5.79
CA GLU A 238 -2.49 -16.79 7.18
C GLU A 238 -3.69 -15.87 7.40
N VAL A 239 -3.67 -14.68 6.78
CA VAL A 239 -4.74 -13.68 6.91
C VAL A 239 -5.94 -13.99 6.00
N THR A 240 -5.74 -14.59 4.83
CA THR A 240 -6.78 -14.73 3.79
C THR A 240 -7.77 -15.88 4.01
N SER A 241 -7.52 -16.86 4.91
CA SER A 241 -8.42 -17.98 5.31
C SER A 241 -8.03 -19.38 4.79
N ALA A 242 -8.74 -20.40 5.26
CA ALA A 242 -8.38 -21.83 5.29
C ALA A 242 -8.12 -22.53 3.95
N TYR A 243 -8.57 -21.95 2.83
CA TYR A 243 -8.39 -22.51 1.49
C TYR A 243 -7.78 -21.46 0.58
N PHE A 244 -6.57 -21.72 0.10
CA PHE A 244 -5.82 -20.82 -0.75
C PHE A 244 -5.39 -21.55 -2.03
N ALA A 245 -5.85 -21.05 -3.18
CA ALA A 245 -5.50 -21.67 -4.47
C ALA A 245 -4.01 -21.47 -4.77
N VAL A 246 -3.33 -22.55 -5.20
CA VAL A 246 -1.90 -22.51 -5.56
C VAL A 246 -1.60 -21.47 -6.65
N ARG A 247 -2.57 -21.19 -7.53
CA ARG A 247 -2.45 -20.12 -8.52
C ARG A 247 -2.26 -18.74 -7.88
N ASN A 248 -2.98 -18.46 -6.78
CA ASN A 248 -2.94 -17.16 -6.10
C ASN A 248 -1.65 -16.99 -5.31
N TYR A 249 -1.05 -18.11 -4.89
CA TYR A 249 0.29 -18.14 -4.30
C TYR A 249 1.35 -17.62 -5.27
N TRP A 250 1.42 -18.19 -6.47
CA TRP A 250 2.40 -17.77 -7.48
C TRP A 250 2.20 -16.32 -7.92
N ARG A 251 0.94 -15.87 -8.04
CA ARG A 251 0.60 -14.48 -8.36
C ARG A 251 1.06 -13.51 -7.28
N GLY A 252 0.75 -13.80 -6.01
CA GLY A 252 1.20 -13.00 -4.88
C GLY A 252 2.73 -12.98 -4.73
N PHE A 253 3.38 -14.12 -4.97
CA PHE A 253 4.84 -14.25 -4.93
C PHE A 253 5.53 -13.41 -6.01
N PHE A 254 5.03 -13.46 -7.24
CA PHE A 254 5.53 -12.62 -8.33
C PHE A 254 5.39 -11.12 -7.99
N ALA A 255 4.21 -10.70 -7.54
CA ALA A 255 3.95 -9.31 -7.15
C ALA A 255 4.89 -8.85 -6.01
N ALA A 256 5.09 -9.71 -5.00
CA ALA A 256 5.96 -9.45 -3.86
C ALA A 256 7.44 -9.30 -4.27
N ILE A 257 7.93 -10.12 -5.21
CA ILE A 257 9.29 -9.97 -5.75
C ILE A 257 9.43 -8.65 -6.50
N CYS A 258 8.47 -8.28 -7.34
CA CYS A 258 8.48 -7.00 -8.05
C CYS A 258 8.56 -5.85 -7.05
N ALA A 259 7.71 -5.85 -6.01
CA ALA A 259 7.71 -4.82 -4.99
C ALA A 259 9.05 -4.74 -4.23
N ALA A 260 9.56 -5.86 -3.73
CA ALA A 260 10.82 -5.92 -2.98
C ALA A 260 12.01 -5.48 -3.86
N THR A 261 12.02 -5.87 -5.13
CA THR A 261 13.05 -5.47 -6.09
C THR A 261 12.98 -3.97 -6.35
N THR A 262 11.80 -3.42 -6.66
CA THR A 262 11.63 -1.97 -6.88
C THR A 262 12.04 -1.18 -5.64
N PHE A 263 11.60 -1.59 -4.45
CA PHE A 263 11.95 -0.96 -3.19
C PHE A 263 13.47 -0.94 -2.98
N ARG A 264 14.14 -2.08 -3.20
CA ARG A 264 15.60 -2.18 -3.06
C ARG A 264 16.34 -1.35 -4.09
N MET A 265 15.93 -1.40 -5.35
CA MET A 265 16.58 -0.67 -6.44
C MET A 265 16.50 0.84 -6.21
N VAL A 266 15.32 1.35 -5.87
CA VAL A 266 15.14 2.79 -5.66
C VAL A 266 15.94 3.27 -4.44
N ARG A 267 15.92 2.52 -3.33
CA ARG A 267 16.78 2.84 -2.17
C ARG A 267 18.27 2.86 -2.49
N LEU A 268 18.73 1.93 -3.32
CA LEU A 268 20.14 1.90 -3.76
C LEU A 268 20.48 3.12 -4.61
N ILE A 269 19.58 3.55 -5.51
CA ILE A 269 19.77 4.73 -6.35
C ILE A 269 19.85 6.00 -5.49
N PHE A 270 18.93 6.18 -4.53
CA PHE A 270 18.98 7.32 -3.60
C PHE A 270 20.28 7.34 -2.80
N LYS A 271 20.69 6.20 -2.23
CA LYS A 271 21.95 6.10 -1.48
C LYS A 271 23.19 6.33 -2.35
N ALA A 272 23.18 5.84 -3.59
CA ALA A 272 24.26 6.07 -4.55
C ALA A 272 24.36 7.56 -4.94
N SER A 273 23.21 8.24 -5.07
CA SER A 273 23.16 9.68 -5.35
C SER A 273 23.76 10.50 -4.20
N GLU A 274 23.42 10.19 -2.95
CA GLU A 274 24.04 10.84 -1.78
C GLU A 274 25.55 10.55 -1.68
N GLY A 275 25.97 9.30 -1.96
CA GLY A 275 27.38 8.93 -1.98
C GLY A 275 28.19 9.67 -3.05
N GLN A 276 27.59 9.92 -4.22
CA GLN A 276 28.23 10.74 -5.26
C GLN A 276 28.27 12.22 -4.88
N ILE A 277 27.21 12.77 -4.28
CA ILE A 277 27.22 14.18 -3.80
C ILE A 277 28.29 14.36 -2.71
N PHE A 278 28.42 13.40 -1.79
CA PHE A 278 29.47 13.43 -0.76
C PHE A 278 30.87 13.33 -1.37
N LEU A 279 31.09 12.42 -2.34
CA LEU A 279 32.37 12.32 -3.03
C LEU A 279 32.68 13.58 -3.84
N THR A 280 31.70 14.13 -4.57
CA THR A 280 31.87 15.38 -5.32
C THR A 280 32.13 16.57 -4.39
N ALA A 281 31.46 16.68 -3.24
CA ALA A 281 31.73 17.70 -2.22
C ALA A 281 33.12 17.53 -1.59
N CYS A 282 33.56 16.28 -1.34
CA CYS A 282 34.90 15.99 -0.85
C CYS A 282 35.99 16.32 -1.88
N PHE A 283 35.70 16.18 -3.18
CA PHE A 283 36.62 16.52 -4.27
C PHE A 283 36.59 18.01 -4.69
N THR A 284 35.52 18.76 -4.39
CA THR A 284 35.39 20.19 -4.74
C THR A 284 35.74 21.16 -3.61
N GLY A 285 36.16 20.67 -2.44
CA GLY A 285 36.89 21.48 -1.45
C GLY A 285 36.18 22.74 -0.96
N THR A 286 34.86 22.71 -0.80
CA THR A 286 34.10 23.79 -0.15
C THR A 286 33.84 23.47 1.32
N VAL A 287 34.93 23.42 2.08
CA VAL A 287 34.91 23.79 3.50
C VAL A 287 35.35 25.25 3.55
N SER A 288 34.42 26.13 3.88
CA SER A 288 34.68 27.49 4.33
C SER A 288 33.72 27.77 5.47
#